data_AF-A0A836BLY1-F1
#
_entry.id   AF-A0A836BLY1-F1
#
_cell.length_a   1.000
_cell.length_b   1.000
_cell.length_c   1.000
_cell.angle_alpha   90.00
_cell.angle_beta   90.00
_cell.angle_gamma   90.00
#
_symmetry.space_group_name_H-M   'P 1'
#
loop_
_entity.id
_entity.type
_entity.pdbx_description
1 polymer ?
#
loop_
_entity_poly.entity_id
_entity_poly.type
_entity_poly.pdbx_seq_one_letter_code
_entity_poly.pdbx_strand_id
1 'polypeptide(L)'
;MFYSVKAQFIEEKMGEFYQKLTDGTIQNQKPDGYEIVNSMKRAKITAPKMIQWSEMCLCPTPLKHERETIYNHFLTDLETKTIDDYVEFDGESFFDFLERQFKK
;
A
#
# COMPACT_ATOMS: atom_id res chain seq x y z
N MET A 1 -14.42 0.65 8.15
CA MET A 1 -14.46 -0.78 7.83
C MET A 1 -13.04 -1.22 7.56
N PHE A 2 -12.64 -2.41 8.01
CA PHE A 2 -11.31 -2.94 7.74
C PHE A 2 -11.34 -3.83 6.50
N TYR A 3 -10.27 -3.77 5.72
CA TYR A 3 -10.11 -4.55 4.51
C TYR A 3 -8.74 -5.22 4.51
N SER A 4 -8.72 -6.49 4.12
CA SER A 4 -7.56 -7.14 3.55
C SER A 4 -7.47 -6.72 2.09
N VAL A 5 -6.37 -6.07 1.72
CA VAL A 5 -6.11 -5.60 0.36
C VAL A 5 -4.97 -6.43 -0.22
N LYS A 6 -5.16 -6.92 -1.44
CA LYS A 6 -4.11 -7.56 -2.25
C LYS A 6 -3.92 -6.77 -3.53
N ALA A 7 -2.68 -6.61 -3.95
CA ALA A 7 -2.36 -5.99 -5.24
C ALA A 7 -1.03 -6.49 -5.77
N GLN A 8 -0.84 -6.38 -7.08
CA GLN A 8 0.47 -6.52 -7.69
C GLN A 8 1.16 -5.16 -7.76
N PHE A 9 2.46 -5.09 -7.50
CA PHE A 9 3.22 -3.86 -7.67
C PHE A 9 3.93 -3.79 -9.03
N ILE A 10 3.98 -2.59 -9.59
CA ILE A 10 4.63 -2.31 -10.86
C ILE A 10 6.12 -2.06 -10.62
N GLU A 11 6.97 -3.06 -10.90
CA GLU A 11 8.41 -3.03 -10.59
C GLU A 11 9.11 -1.77 -11.09
N GLU A 12 8.84 -1.34 -12.33
CA GLU A 12 9.49 -0.16 -12.91
C GLU A 12 9.14 1.16 -12.20
N LYS A 13 8.08 1.18 -11.38
CA LYS A 13 7.64 2.36 -10.63
C LYS A 13 8.01 2.32 -9.15
N MET A 14 8.58 1.22 -8.65
CA MET A 14 8.85 1.05 -7.22
C MET A 14 9.87 2.04 -6.66
N GLY A 15 10.85 2.46 -7.46
CA GLY A 15 11.79 3.51 -7.06
C GLY A 15 11.10 4.86 -6.84
N GLU A 16 10.21 5.26 -7.76
CA GLU A 16 9.40 6.48 -7.60
C GLU A 16 8.44 6.35 -6.42
N PHE A 17 7.82 5.18 -6.25
CA PHE A 17 6.88 4.94 -5.18
C PHE A 17 7.56 5.08 -3.81
N TYR A 18 8.72 4.43 -3.64
CA TYR A 18 9.51 4.51 -2.41
C TYR A 18 9.93 5.96 -2.09
N GLN A 19 10.36 6.72 -3.10
CA GLN A 19 10.68 8.13 -2.93
C GLN A 19 9.46 8.90 -2.39
N LYS A 20 8.29 8.76 -3.02
CA LYS A 20 7.06 9.46 -2.59
C LYS A 20 6.55 9.03 -1.21
N LEU A 21 6.82 7.79 -0.82
CA LEU A 21 6.51 7.27 0.52
C LEU A 21 7.42 7.86 1.61
N THR A 22 8.62 8.32 1.25
CA THR A 22 9.65 8.76 2.21
C THR A 22 9.92 10.27 2.19
N ASP A 23 9.60 10.97 1.10
CA ASP A 23 9.83 12.41 0.94
C ASP A 23 8.65 13.29 1.42
N GLY A 24 7.58 12.67 1.91
CA GLY A 24 6.38 13.35 2.39
C GLY A 24 5.35 13.69 1.31
N THR A 25 5.61 13.38 0.03
CA THR A 25 4.66 13.60 -1.08
C THR A 25 3.33 12.90 -0.85
N ILE A 26 3.35 11.66 -0.35
CA ILE A 26 2.13 10.91 -0.03
C ILE A 26 1.61 11.31 1.34
N GLN A 27 2.47 11.35 2.37
CA GLN A 27 2.07 11.60 3.75
C GLN A 27 1.29 12.92 3.93
N ASN A 28 1.66 13.97 3.18
CA ASN A 28 1.02 15.28 3.28
C ASN A 28 -0.31 15.39 2.51
N GLN A 29 -0.71 14.37 1.76
CA GLN A 29 -2.00 14.36 1.06
C GLN A 29 -3.13 14.15 2.07
N LYS A 30 -4.20 14.92 1.89
CA LYS A 30 -5.44 14.79 2.66
C LYS A 30 -6.51 14.11 1.81
N PRO A 31 -7.39 13.29 2.42
CA PRO A 31 -7.43 12.94 3.84
C PRO A 31 -6.51 11.78 4.24
N ASP A 32 -6.08 10.96 3.28
CA ASP A 32 -5.65 9.58 3.59
C ASP A 32 -4.12 9.36 3.54
N GLY A 33 -3.33 10.40 3.26
CA GLY A 33 -1.88 10.27 3.02
C GLY A 33 -1.13 9.55 4.15
N TYR A 34 -1.50 9.83 5.41
CA TYR A 34 -0.96 9.12 6.58
C TYR A 34 -1.33 7.64 6.60
N GLU A 35 -2.58 7.29 6.27
CA GLU A 35 -3.00 5.89 6.27
C GLU A 35 -2.35 5.12 5.13
N ILE A 36 -2.19 5.72 3.95
CA ILE A 36 -1.49 5.10 2.81
C ILE A 36 -0.06 4.72 3.19
N VAL A 37 0.70 5.64 3.82
CA VAL A 37 2.07 5.35 4.28
C VAL A 37 2.08 4.24 5.32
N ASN A 38 1.16 4.27 6.29
CA ASN A 38 1.07 3.23 7.31
C ASN A 38 0.69 1.87 6.71
N SER A 39 -0.21 1.84 5.74
CA SER A 39 -0.59 0.65 4.98
C SER A 39 0.61 0.05 4.25
N MET A 40 1.43 0.86 3.58
CA MET A 40 2.63 0.35 2.91
C MET A 40 3.70 -0.15 3.89
N LYS A 41 3.79 0.44 5.09
CA LYS A 41 4.65 -0.08 6.17
C LYS A 41 4.15 -1.41 6.75
N ARG A 42 2.83 -1.63 6.75
CA ARG A 42 2.22 -2.92 7.15
C ARG A 42 2.23 -3.96 6.04
N ALA A 43 2.43 -3.56 4.79
CA ALA A 43 2.31 -4.44 3.64
C ALA A 43 3.40 -5.52 3.63
N LYS A 44 2.99 -6.72 3.24
CA LYS A 44 3.82 -7.92 3.18
C LYS A 44 3.82 -8.46 1.76
N ILE A 45 4.98 -8.86 1.26
CA ILE A 45 5.13 -9.56 -0.01
C ILE A 45 4.74 -11.02 0.23
N THR A 46 3.61 -11.44 -0.33
CA THR A 46 3.01 -12.77 -0.11
C THR A 46 3.26 -13.73 -1.27
N ALA A 47 3.57 -13.19 -2.46
CA ALA A 47 3.95 -13.93 -3.65
C ALA A 47 4.80 -13.03 -4.57
N PRO A 48 5.41 -13.55 -5.64
CA PRO A 48 6.17 -12.73 -6.59
C PRO A 48 5.34 -11.54 -7.09
N LYS A 49 5.86 -10.33 -6.88
CA LYS A 49 5.22 -9.04 -7.20
C LYS A 49 3.90 -8.75 -6.48
N MET A 50 3.48 -9.58 -5.54
CA MET A 50 2.19 -9.45 -4.85
C MET A 50 2.38 -9.00 -3.41
N ILE A 51 1.70 -7.92 -3.05
CA ILE A 51 1.64 -7.42 -1.68
C ILE A 51 0.25 -7.57 -1.10
N GLN A 52 0.20 -7.77 0.21
CA GLN A 52 -1.03 -7.82 0.99
C GLN A 52 -0.89 -6.97 2.25
N TRP A 53 -1.93 -6.22 2.58
CA TRP A 53 -1.97 -5.41 3.79
C TRP A 53 -3.39 -5.26 4.31
N SER A 54 -3.51 -4.86 5.57
CA SER A 54 -4.78 -4.46 6.18
C SER A 54 -4.89 -2.94 6.23
N GLU A 55 -6.06 -2.43 5.86
CA GLU A 55 -6.35 -1.00 5.83
C GLU A 55 -7.75 -0.69 6.34
N MET A 56 -7.86 0.42 7.08
CA MET A 56 -9.15 0.93 7.51
C MET A 56 -9.60 2.02 6.55
N CYS A 57 -10.78 1.85 5.95
CA CYS A 57 -11.39 2.86 5.09
C CYS A 57 -12.89 3.02 5.43
N LEU A 58 -13.37 4.26 5.41
CA LEU A 58 -14.78 4.62 5.71
C LEU A 58 -15.55 5.05 4.46
N CYS A 59 -14.93 4.99 3.28
CA CYS A 59 -15.57 5.35 2.02
C CYS A 59 -16.70 4.37 1.63
N PRO A 60 -17.77 4.84 0.95
CA PRO A 60 -18.81 3.96 0.41
C PRO A 60 -18.28 2.92 -0.58
N THR A 61 -17.28 3.30 -1.37
CA THR A 61 -16.51 2.39 -2.22
C THR A 61 -15.13 2.18 -1.57
N PRO A 62 -14.74 0.93 -1.27
CA PRO A 62 -13.48 0.64 -0.58
C PRO A 62 -12.27 1.24 -1.29
N LEU A 63 -11.46 1.99 -0.54
CA LEU A 63 -10.19 2.58 -0.99
C LEU A 63 -10.31 3.48 -2.24
N LYS A 64 -11.47 4.09 -2.49
CA LYS A 64 -11.70 4.83 -3.74
C LYS A 64 -10.68 5.96 -3.92
N HIS A 65 -10.47 6.78 -2.89
CA HIS A 65 -9.63 7.96 -2.99
C HIS A 65 -8.15 7.57 -3.11
N GLU A 66 -7.73 6.59 -2.32
CA GLU A 66 -6.39 6.02 -2.30
C GLU A 66 -6.05 5.35 -3.64
N ARG A 67 -7.01 4.62 -4.25
CA ARG A 67 -6.90 4.08 -5.62
C ARG A 67 -6.70 5.18 -6.65
N GLU A 68 -7.56 6.20 -6.65
CA GLU A 68 -7.57 7.26 -7.65
C GLU A 68 -6.34 8.17 -7.57
N THR A 69 -5.77 8.37 -6.38
CA THR A 69 -4.66 9.30 -6.16
C THR A 69 -3.29 8.64 -6.14
N ILE A 70 -3.19 7.43 -5.58
CA ILE A 70 -1.90 6.76 -5.36
C ILE A 70 -1.88 5.35 -5.93
N TYR A 71 -2.73 4.43 -5.45
CA TYR A 71 -2.52 3.00 -5.69
C TYR A 71 -2.57 2.63 -7.17
N ASN A 72 -3.49 3.17 -7.97
CA ASN A 72 -3.56 2.82 -9.40
C ASN A 72 -2.35 3.33 -10.20
N HIS A 73 -1.54 4.23 -9.64
CA HIS A 73 -0.30 4.65 -10.28
C HIS A 73 0.83 3.63 -10.11
N PHE A 74 0.85 2.88 -8.99
CA PHE A 74 1.98 2.03 -8.59
C PHE A 74 1.63 0.55 -8.49
N LEU A 75 0.33 0.22 -8.40
CA LEU A 75 -0.21 -1.10 -8.17
C LEU A 75 -1.26 -1.46 -9.23
N THR A 76 -1.42 -2.75 -9.50
CA THR A 76 -2.45 -3.32 -10.37
C THR A 76 -3.20 -4.44 -9.66
N ASP A 77 -4.33 -4.87 -10.24
CA ASP A 77 -5.12 -6.01 -9.77
C ASP A 77 -5.50 -5.91 -8.29
N LEU A 78 -5.94 -4.72 -7.87
CA LEU A 78 -6.24 -4.42 -6.47
C LEU A 78 -7.59 -5.05 -6.05
N GLU A 79 -7.49 -6.07 -5.22
CA GLU A 79 -8.59 -6.81 -4.62
C GLU A 79 -8.78 -6.42 -3.15
N THR A 80 -10.03 -6.38 -2.71
CA THR A 80 -10.39 -6.02 -1.33
C THR A 80 -11.36 -7.04 -0.75
N LYS A 81 -11.08 -7.50 0.47
CA LYS A 81 -11.95 -8.36 1.25
C LYS A 81 -12.17 -7.75 2.63
N THR A 82 -13.41 -7.63 3.07
CA THR A 82 -13.73 -7.15 4.43
C THR A 82 -13.17 -8.10 5.49
N ILE A 83 -12.60 -7.53 6.54
CA ILE A 83 -12.08 -8.22 7.73
C ILE A 83 -12.55 -7.48 8.99
N ASP A 84 -12.42 -8.12 10.15
CA ASP A 84 -12.96 -7.60 11.42
C ASP A 84 -12.07 -6.54 12.08
N ASP A 85 -10.75 -6.60 11.87
CA ASP A 85 -9.75 -5.66 12.42
C ASP A 85 -8.48 -5.65 11.55
N TYR A 86 -7.47 -4.86 11.90
CA TYR A 86 -6.13 -4.95 11.34
C TYR A 86 -5.55 -6.36 11.53
N VAL A 87 -4.96 -6.90 10.47
CA VAL A 87 -4.37 -8.24 10.43
C VAL A 87 -2.97 -8.12 9.85
N GLU A 88 -2.01 -8.73 10.53
CA GLU A 88 -0.68 -8.94 9.97
C GLU A 88 -0.69 -10.17 9.07
N PHE A 89 -0.07 -10.06 7.91
CA PHE A 89 0.06 -11.16 6.95
C PHE A 89 1.46 -11.77 7.02
N ASP A 90 1.56 -13.05 6.65
CA ASP A 90 2.86 -13.71 6.49
C ASP A 90 3.58 -13.21 5.23
N GLY A 91 4.90 -13.02 5.30
CA GLY A 91 5.71 -12.62 4.14
C GLY A 91 6.84 -11.66 4.50
N GLU A 92 7.61 -11.28 3.48
CA GLU A 92 8.66 -10.25 3.61
C GLU A 92 8.02 -8.86 3.76
N SER A 93 8.59 -8.00 4.59
CA SER A 93 8.18 -6.59 4.68
C SER A 93 8.36 -5.89 3.34
N PHE A 94 7.26 -5.38 2.77
CA PHE A 94 7.33 -4.66 1.50
C PHE A 94 8.14 -3.38 1.63
N PHE A 95 7.99 -2.67 2.76
CA PHE A 95 8.72 -1.42 2.98
C PHE A 95 10.23 -1.66 3.10
N ASP A 96 10.65 -2.70 3.82
CA ASP A 96 12.07 -3.05 3.96
C ASP A 96 12.65 -3.53 2.62
N PHE A 97 11.85 -4.25 1.82
CA PHE A 97 12.20 -4.63 0.45
C PHE A 97 12.49 -3.39 -0.41
N LEU A 98 11.62 -2.38 -0.39
CA LEU A 98 11.83 -1.12 -1.11
C LEU A 98 13.04 -0.36 -0.58
N GLU A 99 13.18 -0.28 0.75
CA GLU A 99 14.30 0.39 1.39
C GLU A 99 15.63 -0.23 0.96
N ARG A 100 15.77 -1.55 1.03
CA ARG A 100 16.99 -2.25 0.61
C ARG A 100 17.35 -2.01 -0.85
N GLN A 101 16.35 -1.83 -1.72
CA GLN A 101 16.56 -1.64 -3.16
C GLN A 101 16.84 -0.18 -3.56
N PHE A 102 16.18 0.77 -2.91
CA PHE A 102 16.10 2.15 -3.39
C PHE A 102 16.60 3.20 -2.40
N LYS A 103 16.95 2.83 -1.16
CA LYS A 103 17.67 3.71 -0.25
C LYS A 103 19.07 3.96 -0.81
N LYS A 104 19.33 5.22 -1.14
CA LYS A 104 20.66 5.69 -1.57
C LYS A 104 21.54 6.01 -0.38
#